data_AF-A0A1T4Z852-F1
#
_entry.id   AF-A0A1T4Z852-F1
#
_cell.length_a   1.000
_cell.length_b   1.000
_cell.length_c   1.000
_cell.angle_alpha   90.00
_cell.angle_beta   90.00
_cell.angle_gamma   90.00
#
_symmetry.space_group_name_H-M   'P 1'
#
loop_
_entity.id
_entity.type
_entity.pdbx_description
1 polymer ?
#
loop_
_entity_poly.entity_id
_entity_poly.type
_entity_poly.pdbx_seq_one_letter_code
_entity_poly.pdbx_strand_id
1 'polypeptide(L)' 'MSHGSSPAAWTAVLVSLAGFLIGGIALIPEPNWVLFTIGVVLAVGALPLGKVMSVAGYGTSRVKDH' A
#
# COMPACT_ATOMS: atom_id res chain seq x y z
N MET A 1 -11.62 20.87 -2.59
CA MET A 1 -10.41 20.23 -3.16
C MET A 1 -9.61 19.62 -2.01
N SER A 2 -9.84 18.34 -1.71
CA SER A 2 -8.90 17.50 -0.94
C SER A 2 -8.88 16.15 -1.63
N HIS A 3 -8.32 16.16 -2.84
CA HIS A 3 -8.39 15.06 -3.81
C HIS A 3 -7.15 14.15 -3.78
N GLY A 4 -6.25 14.34 -2.82
CA GLY A 4 -4.99 13.58 -2.72
C GLY A 4 -4.56 13.22 -1.30
N SER A 5 -5.43 13.36 -0.30
CA SER A 5 -5.04 13.31 1.12
C SER A 5 -5.95 12.47 2.00
N SER A 6 -6.76 11.55 1.45
CA SER A 6 -7.41 10.60 2.35
C SER A 6 -6.28 9.76 3.00
N PRO A 7 -6.27 9.57 4.33
CA PRO A 7 -5.28 8.72 4.99
C PRO A 7 -5.21 7.32 4.35
N ALA A 8 -6.28 6.91 3.66
CA ALA A 8 -6.33 5.69 2.88
C ALA A 8 -5.45 5.64 1.64
N ALA A 9 -5.38 6.73 0.88
CA ALA A 9 -4.47 6.79 -0.26
C ALA A 9 -3.01 6.77 0.22
N TRP A 10 -2.70 7.51 1.29
CA TRP A 10 -1.32 7.65 1.76
C TRP A 10 -0.79 6.39 2.45
N THR A 11 -1.64 5.65 3.17
CA THR A 11 -1.27 4.35 3.74
C THR A 11 -0.92 3.33 2.66
N ALA A 12 -1.69 3.25 1.57
CA ALA A 12 -1.36 2.36 0.45
C ALA A 12 -0.01 2.73 -0.20
N VAL A 13 0.27 4.03 -0.33
CA VAL A 13 1.55 4.54 -0.86
C VAL A 13 2.71 4.18 0.07
N LEU A 14 2.59 4.44 1.38
CA LEU A 14 3.64 4.11 2.35
C LEU A 14 3.96 2.62 2.40
N VAL A 15 2.93 1.77 2.41
CA VAL A 15 3.10 0.31 2.44
C VAL A 15 3.79 -0.16 1.15
N SER A 16 3.41 0.40 0.00
CA SER A 16 4.05 0.10 -1.27
C SER A 16 5.53 0.51 -1.27
N LEU A 17 5.84 1.75 -0.84
CA LEU A 17 7.21 2.26 -0.76
C LEU A 17 8.08 1.42 0.19
N ALA A 18 7.55 1.04 1.35
CA ALA A 18 8.25 0.19 2.30
C ALA A 18 8.55 -1.19 1.69
N GLY A 19 7.59 -1.80 1.00
CA GLY A 19 7.78 -3.08 0.30
C GLY A 19 8.88 -3.00 -0.76
N PHE A 20 8.89 -1.94 -1.58
CA PHE A 20 9.95 -1.71 -2.58
C PHE A 20 11.32 -1.46 -1.96
N LEU A 21 11.40 -0.68 -0.88
CA LEU A 21 12.66 -0.43 -0.19
C LEU A 21 13.23 -1.71 0.41
N ILE A 22 12.41 -2.49 1.12
CA ILE A 22 12.81 -3.77 1.71
C ILE A 22 13.22 -4.76 0.62
N GLY A 23 12.43 -4.88 -0.45
CA GLY A 23 12.75 -5.75 -1.58
C GLY A 23 14.04 -5.36 -2.30
N GLY A 24 14.27 -4.06 -2.51
CA GLY A 24 15.48 -3.55 -3.14
C GLY A 24 16.73 -3.79 -2.29
N ILE A 25 16.65 -3.52 -0.98
CA ILE A 25 17.75 -3.79 -0.03
C ILE A 25 18.02 -5.28 0.07
N ALA A 26 16.99 -6.13 0.03
CA ALA A 26 17.13 -7.58 0.12
C ALA A 26 17.96 -8.21 -1.01
N LEU A 27 18.13 -7.52 -2.14
CA LEU A 27 18.91 -8.03 -3.28
C LEU A 27 20.38 -7.62 -3.25
N ILE A 28 20.82 -6.85 -2.25
CA ILE A 28 22.17 -6.26 -2.19
C ILE A 28 22.83 -6.53 -0.82
N PRO A 29 24.12 -6.96 -0.76
CA PRO A 29 25.00 -7.38 -1.86
C PRO A 29 24.79 -8.83 -2.29
N GLU A 30 24.28 -9.70 -1.40
CA GLU A 30 23.87 -11.07 -1.71
C GLU A 30 22.32 -11.18 -1.61
N PRO A 31 21.65 -11.91 -2.51
CA PRO A 31 20.20 -12.02 -2.49
C PRO A 31 19.67 -12.76 -1.25
N ASN A 32 18.99 -12.02 -0.37
CA ASN A 32 18.21 -12.59 0.72
C ASN A 32 16.77 -12.83 0.28
N TRP A 33 16.49 -14.06 -0.17
CA TRP A 33 15.18 -14.46 -0.68
C TRP A 33 14.04 -14.35 0.35
N VAL A 34 14.33 -14.47 1.65
CA VAL A 34 13.33 -14.31 2.72
C VAL A 34 12.90 -12.85 2.84
N LEU A 35 13.87 -11.93 2.95
CA LEU A 35 13.59 -10.48 3.01
C LEU A 35 12.95 -9.97 1.71
N PHE A 36 13.37 -10.50 0.56
CA PHE A 36 12.75 -10.18 -0.72
C PHE A 36 11.28 -10.58 -0.75
N THR A 37 10.95 -11.79 -0.29
CA THR A 37 9.57 -12.27 -0.21
C THR A 37 8.72 -11.38 0.71
N ILE A 38 9.28 -10.94 1.85
CA ILE A 38 8.61 -9.99 2.75
C ILE A 38 8.34 -8.66 2.02
N GLY A 39 9.32 -8.12 1.30
CA GLY A 39 9.16 -6.91 0.50
C GLY A 39 8.07 -7.04 -0.56
N VAL A 40 8.01 -8.18 -1.27
CA VAL A 40 6.98 -8.48 -2.26
C VAL A 40 5.59 -8.58 -1.63
N VAL A 41 5.46 -9.28 -0.50
CA VAL A 41 4.20 -9.40 0.24
C VAL A 41 3.70 -8.02 0.69
N LEU A 42 4.60 -7.15 1.15
CA LEU A 42 4.23 -5.78 1.52
C LEU A 42 3.78 -4.95 0.31
N ALA A 43 4.51 -5.01 -0.80
CA ALA A 43 4.17 -4.27 -2.01
C ALA A 43 2.82 -4.73 -2.61
N VAL A 44 2.58 -6.04 -2.66
CA VAL A 44 1.30 -6.60 -3.15
C VAL A 44 0.16 -6.40 -2.14
N GLY A 45 0.47 -6.44 -0.83
CA GLY A 45 -0.47 -6.19 0.26
C GLY A 45 -1.03 -4.77 0.29
N ALA A 46 -0.41 -3.83 -0.41
CA ALA A 46 -0.96 -2.48 -0.61
C ALA A 46 -2.20 -2.46 -1.53
N LEU A 47 -2.34 -3.43 -2.44
CA LEU A 47 -3.49 -3.53 -3.36
C LEU A 47 -4.83 -3.74 -2.64
N PRO A 48 -4.98 -4.70 -1.70
CA PRO A 48 -6.22 -4.87 -0.95
C PRO A 48 -6.48 -3.72 0.03
N LEU A 49 -5.50 -2.86 0.34
CA LEU A 49 -5.66 -1.76 1.29
C LEU A 49 -6.80 -0.80 0.86
N GLY A 50 -6.96 -0.56 -0.45
CA GLY A 50 -8.10 0.21 -0.95
C GLY A 50 -9.47 -0.42 -0.64
N LYS A 51 -9.58 -1.75 -0.70
CA LYS A 51 -10.79 -2.48 -0.29
C LYS A 51 -10.97 -2.46 1.22
N VAL A 52 -9.91 -2.73 1.99
CA VAL A 52 -9.95 -2.71 3.46
C VAL A 52 -10.40 -1.34 3.96
N MET A 53 -9.92 -0.27 3.34
CA MET A 53 -10.27 1.09 3.74
C MET A 53 -11.64 1.51 3.22
N SER A 54 -12.09 0.95 2.10
CA SER A 54 -13.49 1.03 1.69
C SER A 54 -14.44 0.38 2.69
N VAL A 55 -14.06 -0.77 3.26
CA VAL A 55 -14.85 -1.47 4.29
C VAL A 55 -14.78 -0.74 5.64
N ALA A 56 -13.63 -0.15 5.97
CA ALA A 56 -13.45 0.65 7.18
C ALA A 56 -14.15 2.02 7.16
N GLY A 57 -14.97 2.32 6.13
CA GLY A 57 -15.72 3.57 6.03
C GLY A 57 -14.94 4.77 5.52
N TYR A 58 -13.68 4.58 5.10
CA TYR A 58 -12.85 5.59 4.42
C TYR A 58 -12.94 5.53 2.90
N GLY A 59 -13.72 4.58 2.36
CA GLY A 59 -14.07 4.54 0.95
C GLY A 59 -14.96 5.73 0.65
N THR A 60 -14.52 6.56 -0.30
CA THR A 60 -15.24 7.74 -0.79
C THR A 60 -16.73 7.43 -0.88
N SER A 61 -17.52 7.97 0.05
CA SER A 61 -18.96 8.00 -0.07
C SER A 61 -19.25 8.61 -1.43
N ARG A 62 -19.71 7.79 -2.38
CA ARG A 62 -20.45 8.32 -3.50
C ARG A 62 -21.69 8.95 -2.89
N VAL A 63 -21.59 10.24 -2.60
CA VAL A 63 -22.74 11.13 -2.57
C VAL A 63 -23.35 11.00 -3.96
N LYS A 64 -24.27 10.05 -4.10
CA LYS A 64 -25.26 10.05 -5.16
C LYS A 64 -26.45 10.80 -4.58
N ASP A 65 -26.30 12.11 -4.44
CA ASP A 65 -27.41 13.01 -4.22
C ASP A 65 -27.89 13.44 -5.61
N HIS A 66 -28.98 12.80 -6.04
CA HIS A 66 -29.97 13.37 -6.95
C HIS A 66 -31.29 13.39 -6.19
#